data_AF-A0A358IGG7-F1
#
_entry.id   AF-A0A358IGG7-F1
#
_cell.length_a   1.000
_cell.length_b   1.000
_cell.length_c   1.000
_cell.angle_alpha   90.00
_cell.angle_beta   90.00
_cell.angle_gamma   90.00
#
_symmetry.space_group_name_H-M   'P 1'
#
loop_
_entity.id
_entity.type
_entity.pdbx_description
1 polymer ?
#
loop_
_entity_poly.entity_id
_entity_poly.type
_entity_poly.pdbx_seq_one_letter_code
_entity_poly.pdbx_strand_id
1 'polypeptide(L)'
;MASVPGMDRLVLRHGDNFFGARKSIHVWLTWHDPQNANLMILLSYILLGHKDWEGAEVSIFAAYPQAEVRERREEINEMISEGRLLISEKNVRVIPTDGTIDFERLVEARSSEADLVMIGFEDSRLRLKGGEVFLDYPELRDVLFVSAEEPIFID
;
A
#
# COMPACT_ATOMS: atom_id res chain seq x y z
N MET A 1 8.83 -28.74 17.23
CA MET A 1 8.82 -27.30 17.55
C MET A 1 7.58 -26.75 16.88
N ALA A 2 6.64 -26.20 17.63
CA ALA A 2 5.54 -25.45 17.02
C ALA A 2 6.17 -24.25 16.30
N SER A 3 5.99 -24.13 14.98
CA SER A 3 6.25 -22.84 14.35
C SER A 3 5.26 -21.87 14.95
N VAL A 4 5.74 -20.69 15.32
CA VAL A 4 4.83 -19.55 15.50
C VAL A 4 4.06 -19.45 14.19
N PRO A 5 2.72 -19.54 14.18
CA PRO A 5 1.95 -19.20 12.98
C PRO A 5 2.42 -17.80 12.64
N GLY A 6 2.98 -17.57 11.45
CA GLY A 6 3.38 -16.20 11.18
C GLY A 6 2.13 -15.34 11.15
N MET A 7 2.40 -14.08 11.34
CA MET A 7 1.38 -13.08 11.59
C MET A 7 1.59 -12.01 10.55
N ASP A 8 0.48 -11.48 10.07
CA ASP A 8 0.51 -10.22 9.35
C ASP A 8 1.11 -9.15 10.27
N ARG A 9 2.06 -8.39 9.73
CA ARG A 9 2.83 -7.40 10.46
C ARG A 9 2.48 -6.02 9.95
N LEU A 10 2.01 -5.20 10.88
CA LEU A 10 1.65 -3.81 10.66
C LEU A 10 2.52 -2.93 11.54
N VAL A 11 3.32 -2.05 10.94
CA VAL A 11 4.16 -1.10 11.66
C VAL A 11 3.77 0.30 11.23
N LEU A 12 3.23 1.09 12.14
CA LEU A 12 2.88 2.48 11.90
C LEU A 12 4.02 3.39 12.33
N ARG A 13 4.58 4.14 11.38
CA ARG A 13 5.33 5.36 11.67
C ARG A 13 4.35 6.52 11.58
N HIS A 14 4.33 7.40 12.58
CA HIS A 14 3.49 8.59 12.58
C HIS A 14 4.31 9.83 12.93
N GLY A 15 3.86 10.98 12.42
CA GLY A 15 4.34 12.30 12.86
C GLY A 15 3.59 12.81 14.09
N ASP A 16 3.87 14.07 14.46
CA ASP A 16 3.26 14.71 15.65
C ASP A 16 1.73 14.86 15.55
N ASN A 17 1.21 14.99 14.33
CA ASN A 17 -0.21 15.19 14.04
C ASN A 17 -0.94 13.91 13.61
N PHE A 18 -0.31 12.73 13.76
CA PHE A 18 -0.84 11.43 13.28
C PHE A 18 -1.44 11.57 11.86
N PHE A 19 -2.59 10.92 11.61
CA PHE A 19 -3.36 10.90 10.37
C PHE A 19 -3.95 12.25 9.90
N GLY A 20 -3.47 13.38 10.40
CA GLY A 20 -3.81 14.70 9.88
C GLY A 20 -5.30 15.00 9.84
N ALA A 21 -5.79 15.35 8.66
CA ALA A 21 -7.20 15.68 8.46
C ALA A 21 -8.07 14.44 8.24
N ARG A 22 -7.46 13.24 8.11
CA ARG A 22 -8.11 11.97 7.80
C ARG A 22 -8.96 12.02 6.53
N LYS A 23 -8.42 12.66 5.48
CA LYS A 23 -9.09 12.87 4.20
C LYS A 23 -8.50 12.04 3.06
N SER A 24 -7.26 11.59 3.16
CA SER A 24 -6.60 10.87 2.07
C SER A 24 -5.79 9.66 2.55
N ILE A 25 -6.08 8.50 1.98
CA ILE A 25 -5.30 7.28 2.16
C ILE A 25 -4.69 6.91 0.81
N HIS A 26 -3.37 6.83 0.74
CA HIS A 26 -2.65 6.38 -0.45
C HIS A 26 -2.17 4.95 -0.24
N VAL A 27 -2.51 4.03 -1.14
CA VAL A 27 -2.05 2.64 -1.11
C VAL A 27 -1.10 2.40 -2.27
N TRP A 28 0.11 1.91 -1.98
CA TRP A 28 1.13 1.62 -2.99
C TRP A 28 1.27 0.11 -3.23
N LEU A 29 0.89 -0.32 -4.43
CA LEU A 29 1.06 -1.69 -4.91
C LEU A 29 2.32 -1.76 -5.77
N THR A 30 3.19 -2.73 -5.50
CA THR A 30 4.43 -2.94 -6.25
C THR A 30 4.46 -4.35 -6.83
N TRP A 31 5.20 -4.52 -7.93
CA TRP A 31 5.37 -5.84 -8.55
C TRP A 31 6.17 -6.84 -7.71
N HIS A 32 7.02 -6.34 -6.82
CA HIS A 32 7.86 -7.18 -5.97
C HIS A 32 7.07 -7.87 -4.85
N ASP A 33 5.91 -7.32 -4.51
CA ASP A 33 5.21 -7.66 -3.28
C ASP A 33 3.68 -7.77 -3.49
N PRO A 34 3.23 -8.74 -4.31
CA PRO A 34 1.81 -8.95 -4.55
C PRO A 34 1.07 -9.47 -3.31
N GLN A 35 1.76 -10.12 -2.37
CA GLN A 35 1.16 -10.68 -1.16
C GLN A 35 0.58 -9.60 -0.24
N ASN A 36 1.20 -8.42 -0.18
CA ASN A 36 0.76 -7.33 0.68
C ASN A 36 -0.44 -6.56 0.11
N ALA A 37 -0.69 -6.67 -1.20
CA ALA A 37 -1.70 -5.87 -1.90
C ALA A 37 -3.09 -6.03 -1.27
N ASN A 38 -3.56 -7.26 -1.11
CA ASN A 38 -4.92 -7.53 -0.65
C ASN A 38 -5.13 -7.07 0.79
N LEU A 39 -4.16 -7.28 1.67
CA LEU A 39 -4.22 -6.80 3.05
C LEU A 39 -4.24 -5.25 3.11
N MET A 40 -3.36 -4.58 2.37
CA MET A 40 -3.34 -3.11 2.33
C MET A 40 -4.66 -2.53 1.83
N ILE A 41 -5.21 -3.11 0.77
CA ILE A 41 -6.48 -2.66 0.22
C ILE A 41 -7.61 -2.90 1.23
N LEU A 42 -7.70 -4.09 1.83
CA LEU A 42 -8.67 -4.39 2.88
C LEU A 42 -8.59 -3.40 4.04
N LEU A 43 -7.39 -3.13 4.56
CA LEU A 43 -7.17 -2.17 5.64
C LEU A 43 -7.63 -0.76 5.25
N SER A 44 -7.36 -0.34 4.01
CA SER A 44 -7.81 0.98 3.53
C SER A 44 -9.34 1.11 3.55
N TYR A 45 -10.09 0.06 3.24
CA TYR A 45 -11.55 0.08 3.34
C TYR A 45 -12.08 0.04 4.76
N ILE A 46 -11.45 -0.76 5.63
CA ILE A 46 -11.80 -0.79 7.05
C ILE A 46 -11.66 0.61 7.63
N LEU A 47 -10.58 1.32 7.29
CA LEU A 47 -10.41 2.72 7.67
C LEU A 47 -11.46 3.63 7.05
N LEU A 48 -11.74 3.51 5.75
CA LEU A 48 -12.73 4.32 5.04
C LEU A 48 -14.15 4.17 5.61
N GLY A 49 -14.50 2.98 6.13
CA GLY A 49 -15.78 2.72 6.79
C GLY A 49 -15.87 3.28 8.22
N HIS A 50 -14.77 3.78 8.79
CA HIS A 50 -14.74 4.34 10.13
C HIS A 50 -15.17 5.81 10.11
N LYS A 51 -15.99 6.22 11.08
CA LYS A 51 -16.52 7.59 11.21
C LYS A 51 -15.46 8.70 11.21
N ASP A 52 -14.25 8.41 11.71
CA ASP A 52 -13.17 9.41 11.76
C ASP A 52 -12.55 9.68 10.39
N TRP A 53 -12.81 8.81 9.41
CA TRP A 53 -12.42 8.94 7.99
C TRP A 53 -13.65 9.22 7.11
N GLU A 54 -14.74 9.75 7.69
CA GLU A 54 -15.92 10.12 6.93
C GLU A 54 -15.57 11.15 5.83
N GLY A 55 -15.90 10.80 4.59
CA GLY A 55 -15.58 11.64 3.43
C GLY A 55 -14.12 11.58 2.98
N ALA A 56 -13.31 10.66 3.53
CA ALA A 56 -11.98 10.41 3.01
C ALA A 56 -12.01 9.75 1.63
N GLU A 57 -10.89 9.83 0.92
CA GLU A 57 -10.69 9.13 -0.35
C GLU A 57 -9.50 8.18 -0.25
N VAL A 58 -9.66 6.98 -0.82
CA VAL A 58 -8.56 6.04 -1.04
C VAL A 58 -8.09 6.16 -2.48
N SER A 59 -6.78 6.38 -2.68
CA SER A 59 -6.11 6.34 -3.98
C SER A 59 -5.13 5.18 -4.03
N ILE A 60 -5.20 4.37 -5.09
CA ILE A 60 -4.30 3.25 -5.31
C ILE A 60 -3.29 3.61 -6.40
N PHE A 61 -2.01 3.50 -6.06
CA PHE A 61 -0.90 3.65 -6.99
C PHE A 61 -0.27 2.28 -7.23
N ALA A 62 -0.28 1.84 -8.48
CA ALA A 62 0.23 0.53 -8.84
C ALA A 62 1.46 0.71 -9.75
N ALA A 63 2.66 0.50 -9.20
CA ALA A 63 3.92 0.71 -9.89
C ALA A 63 4.43 -0.62 -10.46
N TYR A 64 4.36 -0.78 -11.79
CA TYR A 64 4.68 -2.03 -12.48
C TYR A 64 5.66 -1.81 -13.63
N PRO A 65 6.49 -2.81 -13.97
CA PRO A 65 7.32 -2.75 -15.17
C PRO A 65 6.46 -2.48 -16.41
N GLN A 66 6.94 -1.68 -17.35
CA GLN A 66 6.20 -1.30 -18.57
C GLN A 66 5.57 -2.50 -19.30
N ALA A 67 6.26 -3.64 -19.34
CA ALA A 67 5.79 -4.86 -19.99
C ALA A 67 4.56 -5.48 -19.31
N GLU A 68 4.38 -5.28 -18.00
CA GLU A 68 3.32 -5.86 -17.18
C GLU A 68 2.11 -4.93 -17.00
N VAL A 69 2.26 -3.63 -17.28
CA VAL A 69 1.22 -2.61 -17.01
C VAL A 69 -0.16 -2.96 -17.56
N ARG A 70 -0.23 -3.56 -18.76
CA ARG A 70 -1.52 -3.93 -19.38
C ARG A 70 -2.19 -5.06 -18.60
N GLU A 71 -1.48 -6.15 -18.39
CA GLU A 71 -1.96 -7.33 -17.66
C GLU A 71 -2.39 -6.97 -16.24
N ARG A 72 -1.53 -6.25 -15.50
CA ARG A 72 -1.83 -5.84 -14.13
C ARG A 72 -3.01 -4.88 -14.02
N ARG A 73 -3.20 -4.01 -15.02
CA ARG A 73 -4.38 -3.14 -15.08
C ARG A 73 -5.66 -3.96 -15.30
N GLU A 74 -5.60 -4.98 -16.16
CA GLU A 74 -6.72 -5.88 -16.40
C GLU A 74 -7.06 -6.66 -15.13
N GLU A 75 -6.08 -7.19 -14.40
CA GLU A 75 -6.29 -7.86 -13.10
C GLU A 75 -6.99 -6.93 -12.09
N ILE A 76 -6.52 -5.68 -11.94
CA ILE A 76 -7.14 -4.72 -11.01
C ILE A 76 -8.58 -4.40 -11.43
N ASN A 77 -8.82 -4.18 -12.71
CA ASN A 77 -10.15 -3.88 -13.23
C ASN A 77 -11.11 -5.07 -13.07
N GLU A 78 -10.64 -6.29 -13.30
CA GLU A 78 -11.42 -7.51 -13.10
C GLU A 78 -11.85 -7.62 -11.63
N MET A 79 -10.90 -7.48 -10.70
CA MET A 79 -11.22 -7.51 -9.27
C MET A 79 -12.20 -6.40 -8.85
N ILE A 80 -12.13 -5.21 -9.44
CA ILE A 80 -13.13 -4.15 -9.23
C ILE A 80 -14.51 -4.57 -9.78
N SER A 81 -14.54 -5.07 -11.01
CA SER A 81 -15.79 -5.43 -11.70
C SER A 81 -16.55 -6.57 -11.02
N GLU A 82 -15.82 -7.50 -10.41
CA GLU A 82 -16.36 -8.63 -9.65
C GLU A 82 -16.75 -8.24 -8.22
N GLY A 83 -16.51 -6.98 -7.82
CA GLY A 83 -16.80 -6.49 -6.47
C GLY A 83 -15.78 -6.95 -5.41
N ARG A 84 -14.72 -7.66 -5.81
CA ARG A 84 -13.61 -8.08 -4.94
C ARG A 84 -12.75 -6.89 -4.48
N LEU A 85 -12.80 -5.77 -5.20
CA LEU A 85 -12.23 -4.50 -4.76
C LEU A 85 -13.30 -3.40 -4.75
N LEU A 86 -13.65 -2.91 -3.56
CA LEU A 86 -14.65 -1.86 -3.33
C LEU A 86 -14.19 -0.42 -3.72
N ILE A 87 -13.42 -0.26 -4.81
CA ILE A 87 -12.87 1.03 -5.28
C ILE A 87 -13.43 1.34 -6.65
N SER A 88 -13.54 2.63 -6.94
CA SER A 88 -13.74 3.06 -8.31
C SER A 88 -12.44 2.97 -9.10
N GLU A 89 -12.52 2.48 -10.34
CA GLU A 89 -11.39 2.50 -11.30
C GLU A 89 -10.73 3.88 -11.41
N LYS A 90 -11.51 4.96 -11.23
CA LYS A 90 -11.00 6.34 -11.28
C LYS A 90 -9.97 6.66 -10.19
N ASN A 91 -9.98 5.89 -9.10
CA ASN A 91 -9.06 6.02 -7.96
C ASN A 91 -7.81 5.14 -8.11
N VAL A 92 -7.71 4.36 -9.18
CA VAL A 92 -6.52 3.56 -9.50
C VAL A 92 -5.63 4.31 -10.50
N ARG A 93 -4.34 4.37 -10.18
CA ARG A 93 -3.29 4.97 -11.01
C ARG A 93 -2.19 3.94 -11.22
N VAL A 94 -2.19 3.31 -12.40
CA VAL A 94 -1.07 2.44 -12.80
C VAL A 94 0.07 3.31 -13.34
N ILE A 95 1.25 3.17 -12.75
CA ILE A 95 2.46 3.92 -13.07
C ILE A 95 3.45 2.95 -13.71
N PRO A 96 3.76 3.12 -15.00
CA PRO A 96 4.83 2.34 -15.62
C PRO A 96 6.18 2.70 -15.01
N THR A 97 6.98 1.68 -14.74
CA THR A 97 8.37 1.79 -14.29
C THR A 97 9.28 1.11 -15.30
N ASP A 98 10.47 1.66 -15.48
CA ASP A 98 11.54 1.12 -16.33
C ASP A 98 12.68 0.50 -15.50
N GLY A 99 12.45 0.31 -14.20
CA GLY A 99 13.46 -0.15 -13.23
C GLY A 99 14.51 0.91 -12.86
N THR A 100 14.50 2.10 -13.48
CA THR A 100 15.43 3.20 -13.18
C THR A 100 14.84 4.27 -12.25
N ILE A 101 13.52 4.28 -12.13
CA ILE A 101 12.82 5.19 -11.21
C ILE A 101 13.14 4.79 -9.78
N ASP A 102 13.66 5.74 -9.02
CA ASP A 102 13.76 5.65 -7.56
C ASP A 102 12.34 5.58 -6.99
N PHE A 103 11.93 4.37 -6.57
CA PHE A 103 10.60 4.10 -6.06
C PHE A 103 10.29 4.94 -4.82
N GLU A 104 11.28 5.18 -3.95
CA GLU A 104 11.09 5.97 -2.74
C GLU A 104 10.73 7.42 -3.10
N ARG A 105 11.50 8.02 -4.01
CA ARG A 105 11.21 9.38 -4.51
C ARG A 105 9.89 9.46 -5.25
N LEU A 106 9.51 8.44 -6.00
CA LEU A 106 8.22 8.39 -6.71
C LEU A 106 7.05 8.42 -5.72
N VAL A 107 7.15 7.63 -4.65
CA VAL A 107 6.13 7.57 -3.60
C VAL A 107 6.01 8.91 -2.90
N GLU A 108 7.14 9.48 -2.46
CA GLU A 108 7.19 10.78 -1.77
C GLU A 108 6.61 11.90 -2.62
N ALA A 109 7.05 12.01 -3.88
CA ALA A 109 6.60 13.08 -4.79
C ALA A 109 5.08 13.04 -5.07
N ARG A 110 4.43 11.88 -4.90
CA ARG A 110 3.00 11.72 -5.15
C ARG A 110 2.15 11.66 -3.88
N SER A 111 2.76 11.45 -2.72
CA SER A 111 2.04 11.14 -1.48
C SER A 111 2.46 11.98 -0.28
N SER A 112 3.31 13.00 -0.44
CA SER A 112 3.72 13.90 0.66
C SER A 112 2.52 14.55 1.38
N GLU A 113 1.46 14.84 0.64
CA GLU A 113 0.22 15.44 1.16
C GLU A 113 -0.83 14.41 1.62
N ALA A 114 -0.53 13.11 1.55
CA ALA A 114 -1.46 12.09 2.03
C ALA A 114 -1.51 12.07 3.56
N ASP A 115 -2.70 11.88 4.11
CA ASP A 115 -2.89 11.74 5.56
C ASP A 115 -2.41 10.38 6.08
N LEU A 116 -2.45 9.33 5.25
CA LEU A 116 -1.87 8.02 5.51
C LEU A 116 -1.36 7.40 4.21
N VAL A 117 -0.15 6.85 4.22
CA VAL A 117 0.40 6.05 3.11
C VAL A 117 0.60 4.61 3.57
N MET A 118 0.08 3.64 2.81
CA MET A 118 0.29 2.21 3.03
C MET A 118 1.30 1.67 2.04
N ILE A 119 2.33 0.99 2.55
CA ILE A 119 3.45 0.46 1.76
C ILE A 119 3.77 -0.95 2.21
N GLY A 120 3.92 -1.87 1.25
CA GLY A 120 4.39 -3.23 1.49
C GLY A 120 5.87 -3.26 1.85
N PHE A 121 6.27 -4.15 2.76
CA PHE A 121 7.68 -4.44 3.00
C PHE A 121 7.93 -5.95 3.04
N GLU A 122 9.14 -6.32 2.64
CA GLU A 122 9.59 -7.71 2.67
C GLU A 122 10.45 -8.01 3.89
N ASP A 123 10.31 -9.24 4.34
CA ASP A 123 11.11 -9.86 5.40
C ASP A 123 12.61 -9.88 5.08
N SER A 124 12.95 -10.00 3.80
CA SER A 124 14.33 -9.93 3.28
C SER A 124 14.99 -8.59 3.61
N ARG A 125 14.28 -7.49 3.33
CA ARG A 125 14.72 -6.11 3.56
C ARG A 125 14.83 -5.81 5.05
N LEU A 126 13.89 -6.29 5.85
CA LEU A 126 13.95 -6.16 7.31
C LEU A 126 15.16 -6.90 7.90
N ARG A 127 15.45 -8.12 7.46
CA ARG A 127 16.64 -8.86 7.95
C ARG A 127 17.95 -8.13 7.62
N LEU A 128 17.99 -7.42 6.49
CA LEU A 128 19.17 -6.69 6.04
C LEU A 128 19.34 -5.33 6.74
N LYS A 129 18.27 -4.52 6.81
CA LYS A 129 18.30 -3.14 7.32
C LYS A 129 17.85 -3.00 8.79
N GLY A 130 17.27 -4.05 9.38
CA GLY A 130 16.65 -3.97 10.69
C GLY A 130 15.55 -2.91 10.74
N GLY A 131 15.46 -2.18 11.86
CA GLY A 131 14.45 -1.15 12.07
C GLY A 131 14.57 0.06 11.14
N GLU A 132 15.69 0.24 10.43
CA GLU A 132 15.88 1.35 9.50
C GLU A 132 14.90 1.32 8.32
N VAL A 133 14.35 0.14 7.97
CA VAL A 133 13.30 0.03 6.94
C VAL A 133 12.07 0.89 7.26
N PHE A 134 11.77 1.10 8.54
CA PHE A 134 10.64 1.91 8.97
C PHE A 134 10.94 3.41 9.02
N LEU A 135 12.18 3.80 8.69
CA LEU A 135 12.62 5.19 8.53
C LEU A 135 12.65 5.63 7.06
N ASP A 136 12.44 4.71 6.12
CA ASP A 136 12.32 5.01 4.68
C ASP A 136 11.16 6.00 4.43
N TYR A 137 11.20 6.76 3.34
CA TYR A 137 10.19 7.78 2.98
C TYR A 137 10.07 8.97 3.96
N PRO A 138 11.16 9.66 4.35
CA PRO A 138 11.13 10.75 5.33
C PRO A 138 10.19 11.91 5.00
N GLU A 139 9.85 12.15 3.74
CA GLU A 139 8.94 13.23 3.34
C GLU A 139 7.46 12.89 3.58
N LEU A 140 7.14 11.64 3.94
CA LEU A 140 5.79 11.20 4.26
C LEU A 140 5.50 11.35 5.75
N ARG A 141 4.32 11.88 6.09
CA ARG A 141 3.86 12.03 7.48
C ARG A 141 3.66 10.68 8.18
N ASP A 142 2.58 10.00 7.82
CA ASP A 142 2.18 8.75 8.45
C ASP A 142 2.26 7.62 7.42
N VAL A 143 3.01 6.58 7.77
CA VAL A 143 3.26 5.42 6.91
C VAL A 143 2.93 4.15 7.67
N LEU A 144 1.99 3.39 7.13
CA LEU A 144 1.68 2.04 7.57
C LEU A 144 2.45 1.05 6.70
N PHE A 145 3.50 0.48 7.28
CA PHE A 145 4.26 -0.60 6.66
C PHE A 145 3.54 -1.92 6.90
N VAL A 146 3.23 -2.64 5.82
CA VAL A 146 2.44 -3.87 5.84
C VAL A 146 3.27 -5.04 5.33
N SER A 147 3.20 -6.18 6.01
CA SER A 147 3.74 -7.46 5.55
C SER A 147 2.74 -8.55 5.90
N ALA A 148 1.99 -9.02 4.91
CA ALA A 148 1.16 -10.21 4.98
C ALA A 148 2.04 -11.47 4.91
N GLU A 149 1.75 -12.48 5.71
CA GLU A 149 2.49 -13.75 5.66
C GLU A 149 1.95 -14.67 4.55
N GLU A 150 0.63 -14.78 4.45
CA GLU A 150 -0.05 -15.54 3.41
C GLU A 150 -0.79 -14.59 2.46
N PRO A 151 -0.89 -14.92 1.15
CA PRO A 151 -1.75 -14.19 0.24
C PRO A 151 -3.19 -14.22 0.77
N ILE A 152 -3.71 -13.06 1.17
CA ILE A 152 -5.11 -12.96 1.57
C ILE A 152 -5.96 -12.99 0.31
N PHE A 153 -6.74 -14.04 0.12
CA PHE A 153 -7.73 -14.08 -0.97
C PHE A 153 -8.95 -13.27 -0.55
N ILE A 154 -9.35 -12.32 -1.38
CA ILE A 154 -10.65 -11.67 -1.28
C ILE A 154 -11.57 -12.44 -2.23
N ASP A 155 -12.34 -13.38 -1.68
CA ASP A 155 -13.37 -14.16 -2.38
C ASP A 155 -14.72 -13.41 -2.41
#